data_AF-F4RV03-F1
#
_entry.id   AF-F4RV03-F1
#
_cell.length_a   1.000
_cell.length_b   1.000
_cell.length_c   1.000
_cell.angle_alpha   90.00
_cell.angle_beta   90.00
_cell.angle_gamma   90.00
#
_symmetry.space_group_name_H-M   'P 1'
#
loop_
_entity.id
_entity.type
_entity.pdbx_description
1 polymer ?
#
loop_
_entity_poly.entity_id
_entity_poly.type
_entity_poly.pdbx_seq_one_letter_code
_entity_poly.pdbx_strand_id
1 'polypeptide(L)'
;MQLDIAHRLPMRWSSIFWIGNEVGIPSCSRVARRYFQSNAIYHHQRGLAHTKLLIAEEVPKPLLKPMRAYRLEGPIITGLERQESVLLVNPDHTIAFDEAQIRCYELANKVSVTGVGRIINTARIGGPHNEFYGEMVTVLHRDWDPTTLRWVEFIATYQCDLHIVVWLDMDVLKVGNVVQFSGNIIGTSANVWVVKVTNILPFGSP
;
A
#
# COMPACT_ATOMS: atom_id res chain seq x y z
N MET A 1 12.92 26.42 0.08
CA MET A 1 13.63 25.37 -0.66
C MET A 1 12.59 24.56 -1.42
N GLN A 2 12.40 24.86 -2.70
CA GLN A 2 11.43 24.18 -3.57
C GLN A 2 12.07 22.85 -3.97
N LEU A 3 11.66 21.76 -3.32
CA LEU A 3 12.12 20.41 -3.68
C LEU A 3 11.61 20.09 -5.08
N ASP A 4 12.55 19.76 -5.96
CA ASP A 4 12.29 19.37 -7.33
C ASP A 4 11.30 18.21 -7.33
N ILE A 5 10.21 18.40 -8.06
CA ILE A 5 8.99 17.58 -8.10
C ILE A 5 9.27 16.21 -8.80
N ALA A 6 10.55 15.87 -9.02
CA ALA A 6 11.03 14.78 -9.85
C ALA A 6 11.32 13.46 -9.10
N HIS A 7 11.27 13.42 -7.77
CA HIS A 7 11.62 12.20 -7.04
C HIS A 7 10.46 11.20 -6.98
N ARG A 8 10.75 9.95 -7.36
CA ARG A 8 9.86 8.81 -7.19
C ARG A 8 9.79 8.43 -5.71
N LEU A 9 8.59 8.40 -5.16
CA LEU A 9 8.26 8.07 -3.78
C LEU A 9 7.26 6.89 -3.76
N PRO A 10 7.70 5.69 -4.17
CA PRO A 10 6.80 4.58 -4.43
C PRO A 10 6.28 3.93 -3.14
N MET A 11 5.09 3.35 -3.22
CA MET A 11 4.58 2.40 -2.23
C MET A 11 4.44 1.04 -2.91
N ARG A 12 5.07 0.01 -2.34
CA ARG A 12 5.05 -1.36 -2.86
C ARG A 12 4.36 -2.29 -1.88
N TRP A 13 3.56 -3.19 -2.42
CA TRP A 13 2.86 -4.22 -1.67
C TRP A 13 3.41 -5.60 -2.01
N SER A 14 3.41 -6.48 -1.02
CA SER A 14 3.70 -7.90 -1.17
C SER A 14 2.72 -8.71 -0.31
N SER A 15 1.99 -9.63 -0.92
CA SER A 15 1.06 -10.52 -0.20
C SER A 15 0.66 -11.71 -1.05
N ILE A 16 -0.12 -12.61 -0.44
CA ILE A 16 -0.94 -13.55 -1.18
C ILE A 16 -2.31 -12.90 -1.44
N PHE A 17 -2.75 -12.94 -2.68
CA PHE A 17 -4.04 -12.41 -3.13
C PHE A 17 -4.85 -13.51 -3.80
N TRP A 18 -6.15 -13.56 -3.49
CA TRP A 18 -7.10 -14.30 -4.29
C TRP A 18 -7.54 -13.44 -5.48
N ILE A 19 -7.33 -13.96 -6.68
CA ILE A 19 -7.68 -13.28 -7.93
C ILE A 19 -9.11 -13.66 -8.27
N GLY A 20 -10.00 -12.66 -8.32
CA GLY A 20 -11.39 -12.83 -8.71
C GLY A 20 -11.56 -12.89 -10.23
N ASN A 21 -12.75 -12.51 -10.68
CA ASN A 21 -13.05 -12.41 -12.11
C ASN A 21 -12.27 -11.28 -12.76
N GLU A 22 -11.99 -11.45 -14.06
CA GLU A 22 -11.54 -10.37 -14.92
C GLU A 22 -12.66 -9.32 -15.03
N VAL A 23 -12.27 -8.05 -14.96
CA VAL A 23 -13.18 -6.90 -15.08
C VAL A 23 -12.80 -6.08 -16.30
N GLY A 24 -13.75 -5.27 -16.80
CA GLY A 24 -13.49 -4.37 -17.91
C GLY A 24 -12.37 -3.37 -17.62
N ILE A 25 -11.78 -2.83 -18.68
CA ILE A 25 -10.74 -1.79 -18.58
C ILE A 25 -11.32 -0.57 -17.84
N PRO A 26 -10.71 -0.10 -16.74
CA PRO A 26 -11.16 1.10 -16.05
C PRO A 26 -11.17 2.31 -16.98
N SER A 27 -12.17 3.17 -16.87
CA SER A 27 -12.35 4.34 -17.75
C SER A 27 -11.17 5.31 -17.76
N CYS A 28 -10.38 5.35 -16.68
CA CYS A 28 -9.18 6.18 -16.58
C CYS A 28 -7.95 5.55 -17.25
N SER A 29 -7.98 4.27 -17.61
CA SER A 29 -6.83 3.60 -18.21
C SER A 29 -6.64 4.02 -19.67
N ARG A 30 -5.39 4.29 -20.03
CA ARG A 30 -4.96 4.65 -21.39
C ARG A 30 -4.18 3.53 -22.07
N VAL A 31 -3.93 2.44 -21.35
CA VAL A 31 -3.12 1.31 -21.84
C VAL A 31 -3.91 0.02 -21.67
N ALA A 32 -3.85 -0.84 -22.69
CA ALA A 32 -4.44 -2.16 -22.64
C ALA A 32 -3.74 -3.01 -21.57
N ARG A 33 -4.50 -3.40 -20.55
CA ARG A 33 -4.11 -4.30 -19.46
C ARG A 33 -5.31 -5.17 -19.11
N ARG A 34 -5.02 -6.34 -18.55
CA ARG A 34 -6.06 -7.18 -17.93
C ARG A 34 -6.22 -6.75 -16.49
N TYR A 35 -7.46 -6.63 -16.04
CA TYR A 35 -7.78 -6.19 -14.69
C TYR A 35 -8.56 -7.29 -13.99
N PHE A 36 -8.19 -7.58 -12.75
CA PHE A 36 -8.91 -8.53 -11.91
C PHE A 36 -9.30 -7.88 -10.61
N GLN A 37 -10.47 -8.25 -10.10
CA GLN A 37 -10.86 -7.81 -8.77
C GLN A 37 -10.13 -8.66 -7.70
N SER A 38 -9.61 -7.99 -6.67
CA SER A 38 -9.12 -8.64 -5.46
C SER A 38 -9.47 -7.80 -4.22
N ASN A 39 -9.08 -8.27 -3.05
CA ASN A 39 -9.35 -7.62 -1.77
C ASN A 39 -8.12 -7.63 -0.88
N ALA A 40 -7.87 -6.50 -0.21
CA ALA A 40 -7.02 -6.45 0.97
C ALA A 40 -7.90 -6.74 2.18
N ILE A 41 -7.56 -7.78 2.94
CA ILE A 41 -8.33 -8.24 4.10
C ILE A 41 -7.61 -7.82 5.37
N TYR A 42 -8.34 -7.31 6.35
CA TYR A 42 -7.79 -6.87 7.62
C TYR A 42 -8.78 -7.06 8.77
N HIS A 43 -8.24 -7.07 10.00
CA HIS A 43 -9.05 -7.17 11.19
C HIS A 43 -9.75 -5.85 11.50
N HIS A 44 -11.03 -5.93 11.87
CA HIS A 44 -11.85 -4.81 12.33
C HIS A 44 -12.56 -5.21 13.62
N GLN A 45 -13.07 -4.22 14.39
CA GLN A 45 -13.63 -4.43 15.74
C GLN A 45 -14.70 -5.52 15.86
N ARG A 46 -15.39 -5.87 14.76
CA ARG A 46 -16.47 -6.86 14.73
C ARG A 46 -16.20 -8.07 13.82
N GLY A 47 -14.94 -8.26 13.38
CA GLY A 47 -14.58 -9.38 12.51
C GLY A 47 -13.59 -9.00 11.42
N LEU A 48 -13.75 -9.57 10.23
CA LEU A 48 -12.94 -9.24 9.07
C LEU A 48 -13.59 -8.12 8.27
N ALA A 49 -12.79 -7.13 7.90
CA ALA A 49 -13.13 -6.13 6.91
C ALA A 49 -12.27 -6.34 5.66
N HIS A 50 -12.71 -5.76 4.55
CA HIS A 50 -11.96 -5.79 3.31
C HIS A 50 -12.15 -4.50 2.52
N THR A 51 -11.13 -4.18 1.73
CA THR A 51 -11.19 -3.11 0.73
C THR A 51 -10.88 -3.72 -0.63
N LYS A 52 -11.73 -3.40 -1.61
CA LYS A 52 -11.54 -3.82 -2.99
C LYS A 52 -10.31 -3.14 -3.59
N LEU A 53 -9.60 -3.88 -4.43
CA LEU A 53 -8.54 -3.36 -5.27
C LEU A 53 -8.55 -4.06 -6.62
N LEU A 54 -7.93 -3.42 -7.60
CA LEU A 54 -7.70 -4.00 -8.91
C LEU A 54 -6.28 -4.54 -8.99
N ILE A 55 -6.12 -5.70 -9.60
CA ILE A 55 -4.85 -6.28 -9.99
C ILE A 55 -4.70 -6.07 -11.48
N ALA A 56 -3.68 -5.32 -11.90
CA ALA A 56 -3.44 -4.98 -13.29
C ALA A 56 -2.23 -5.74 -13.84
N GLU A 57 -2.49 -6.59 -14.83
CA GLU A 57 -1.51 -7.41 -15.54
C GLU A 57 -1.26 -6.89 -16.96
N GLU A 58 -0.02 -7.06 -17.43
CA GLU A 58 0.35 -6.77 -18.81
C GLU A 58 -0.16 -7.85 -19.77
N VAL A 59 -0.87 -7.43 -20.82
CA VAL A 59 -1.45 -8.31 -21.86
C VAL A 59 -0.43 -9.22 -22.56
N PRO A 60 0.79 -8.78 -22.96
CA PRO A 60 1.68 -9.63 -23.75
C PRO A 60 2.19 -10.87 -22.99
N LYS A 61 2.03 -10.93 -21.67
CA LYS A 61 2.47 -12.06 -20.83
C LYS A 61 1.42 -12.37 -19.76
N PRO A 62 0.28 -12.98 -20.12
CA PRO A 62 -0.76 -13.29 -19.16
C PRO A 62 -0.30 -14.44 -18.25
N LEU A 63 -0.14 -14.15 -16.96
CA LEU A 63 0.21 -15.07 -15.89
C LEU A 63 -1.01 -15.39 -15.01
N LEU A 64 -1.87 -14.39 -14.80
CA LEU A 64 -3.00 -14.48 -13.90
C LEU A 64 -4.19 -15.19 -14.56
N LYS A 65 -4.67 -16.17 -13.82
CA LYS A 65 -5.94 -16.86 -14.06
C LYS A 65 -6.93 -16.48 -12.96
N PRO A 66 -8.21 -16.27 -13.31
CA PRO A 66 -9.25 -15.96 -12.33
C PRO A 66 -9.47 -17.14 -11.38
N MET A 67 -10.03 -16.84 -10.20
CA MET A 67 -10.38 -17.79 -9.14
C MET A 67 -9.20 -18.62 -8.65
N ARG A 68 -8.04 -17.96 -8.51
CA ARG A 68 -6.81 -18.61 -8.05
C ARG A 68 -5.98 -17.67 -7.17
N ALA A 69 -5.22 -18.27 -6.26
CA ALA A 69 -4.33 -17.54 -5.37
C ALA A 69 -2.93 -17.35 -5.96
N TYR A 70 -2.37 -16.17 -5.74
CA TYR A 70 -1.00 -15.83 -6.14
C TYR A 70 -0.30 -15.04 -5.04
N ARG A 71 0.98 -15.32 -4.82
CA ARG A 71 1.87 -14.35 -4.18
C ARG A 71 2.20 -13.30 -5.23
N LEU A 72 1.83 -12.06 -4.96
CA LEU A 72 2.11 -10.92 -5.83
C LEU A 72 2.96 -9.90 -5.08
N GLU A 73 3.83 -9.26 -5.83
CA GLU A 73 4.55 -8.07 -5.40
C GLU A 73 4.45 -7.00 -6.49
N GLY A 74 4.28 -5.75 -6.09
CA GLY A 74 4.27 -4.65 -7.05
C GLY A 74 4.00 -3.29 -6.43
N PRO A 75 4.19 -2.21 -7.22
CA PRO A 75 3.76 -0.89 -6.81
C PRO A 75 2.23 -0.82 -6.72
N ILE A 76 1.73 -0.19 -5.67
CA ILE A 76 0.33 0.18 -5.54
C ILE A 76 0.18 1.62 -6.03
N ILE A 77 -0.83 1.81 -6.88
CA ILE A 77 -1.25 3.13 -7.33
C ILE A 77 -2.64 3.40 -6.79
N THR A 78 -2.78 4.51 -6.07
CA THR A 78 -4.08 5.11 -5.77
C THR A 78 -4.06 6.56 -6.23
N GLY A 79 -5.23 7.13 -6.53
CA GLY A 79 -5.32 8.47 -7.06
C GLY A 79 -6.74 9.00 -6.99
N LEU A 80 -6.88 10.32 -6.91
CA LEU A 80 -8.18 11.01 -6.75
C LEU A 80 -9.19 10.69 -7.86
N GLU A 81 -8.70 10.40 -9.07
CA GLU A 81 -9.55 10.05 -10.21
C GLU A 81 -9.93 8.55 -10.25
N ARG A 82 -9.45 7.76 -9.28
CA ARG A 82 -9.73 6.33 -9.18
C ARG A 82 -10.51 6.05 -7.91
N GLN A 83 -11.61 5.30 -8.06
CA GLN A 83 -12.34 4.80 -6.90
C GLN A 83 -11.58 3.66 -6.19
N GLU A 84 -10.73 2.94 -6.91
CA GLU A 84 -10.06 1.73 -6.44
C GLU A 84 -8.54 1.87 -6.58
N SER A 85 -7.82 1.29 -5.62
CA SER A 85 -6.36 1.15 -5.72
C SER A 85 -6.01 0.06 -6.72
N VAL A 86 -4.91 0.24 -7.45
CA VAL A 86 -4.43 -0.69 -8.48
C VAL A 86 -3.06 -1.22 -8.11
N LEU A 87 -2.95 -2.53 -7.94
CA LEU A 87 -1.67 -3.22 -7.79
C LEU A 87 -1.16 -3.62 -9.19
N LEU A 88 0.03 -3.15 -9.54
CA LEU A 88 0.67 -3.48 -10.80
C LEU A 88 1.48 -4.76 -10.62
N VAL A 89 1.10 -5.82 -11.33
CA VAL A 89 1.75 -7.13 -11.21
C VAL A 89 3.20 -7.04 -11.68
N ASN A 90 4.12 -7.54 -10.88
CA ASN A 90 5.49 -7.83 -11.31
C ASN A 90 5.60 -9.31 -11.73
N PRO A 91 5.74 -9.62 -13.03
CA PRO A 91 5.86 -10.99 -13.54
C PRO A 91 6.94 -11.81 -12.84
N ASP A 92 8.11 -11.20 -12.59
CA ASP A 92 9.29 -11.89 -12.06
C ASP A 92 9.14 -12.28 -10.58
N HIS A 93 8.15 -11.72 -9.89
CA HIS A 93 7.86 -11.96 -8.48
C HIS A 93 6.45 -12.52 -8.26
N THR A 94 5.87 -13.13 -9.29
CA THR A 94 4.54 -13.75 -9.23
C THR A 94 4.67 -15.25 -9.03
N ILE A 95 4.12 -15.77 -7.93
CA ILE A 95 4.09 -17.21 -7.65
C ILE A 95 2.65 -17.66 -7.58
N ALA A 96 2.26 -18.56 -8.47
CA ALA A 96 0.93 -19.13 -8.47
C ALA A 96 0.86 -20.29 -7.45
N PHE A 97 -0.20 -20.34 -6.66
CA PHE A 97 -0.49 -21.49 -5.80
C PHE A 97 -1.52 -22.37 -6.52
N ASP A 98 -1.13 -23.58 -6.89
CA ASP A 98 -2.07 -24.62 -7.34
C ASP A 98 -2.73 -25.23 -6.10
N GLU A 99 -4.06 -25.38 -6.12
CA GLU A 99 -4.84 -26.18 -5.16
C GLU A 99 -4.82 -25.73 -3.68
N ALA A 100 -4.22 -24.58 -3.36
CA ALA A 100 -4.20 -24.07 -1.99
C ALA A 100 -5.59 -23.61 -1.53
N GLN A 101 -6.14 -24.25 -0.50
CA GLN A 101 -7.28 -23.73 0.25
C GLN A 101 -6.82 -22.57 1.13
N ILE A 102 -6.91 -21.34 0.61
CA ILE A 102 -6.59 -20.15 1.38
C ILE A 102 -7.81 -19.70 2.16
N ARG A 103 -7.71 -19.70 3.49
CA ARG A 103 -8.78 -19.20 4.35
C ARG A 103 -8.63 -17.68 4.50
N CYS A 104 -9.72 -16.94 4.32
CA CYS A 104 -9.69 -15.47 4.37
C CYS A 104 -9.12 -14.90 5.67
N TYR A 105 -9.31 -15.56 6.81
CA TYR A 105 -8.75 -15.11 8.08
C TYR A 105 -7.21 -15.18 8.10
N GLU A 106 -6.60 -16.08 7.33
CA GLU A 106 -5.14 -16.24 7.27
C GLU A 106 -4.49 -15.13 6.46
N LEU A 107 -5.26 -14.45 5.61
CA LEU A 107 -4.83 -13.30 4.82
C LEU A 107 -4.98 -11.96 5.54
N ALA A 108 -5.69 -11.94 6.68
CA ALA A 108 -5.96 -10.72 7.41
C ALA A 108 -4.65 -10.07 7.91
N ASN A 109 -4.49 -8.78 7.62
CA ASN A 109 -3.31 -7.98 7.98
C ASN A 109 -1.99 -8.54 7.39
N LYS A 110 -2.03 -9.32 6.31
CA LYS A 110 -0.82 -9.93 5.71
C LYS A 110 -0.23 -9.15 4.55
N VAL A 111 -0.93 -8.14 4.04
CA VAL A 111 -0.38 -7.27 3.00
C VAL A 111 0.78 -6.49 3.58
N SER A 112 2.00 -6.87 3.18
CA SER A 112 3.23 -6.21 3.59
C SER A 112 3.48 -5.01 2.69
N VAL A 113 3.91 -3.92 3.29
CA VAL A 113 4.15 -2.64 2.64
C VAL A 113 5.60 -2.27 2.80
N THR A 114 6.22 -1.78 1.73
CA THR A 114 7.43 -0.97 1.79
C THR A 114 7.21 0.28 0.97
N GLY A 115 7.22 1.44 1.62
CA GLY A 115 6.92 2.72 0.99
C GLY A 115 7.98 3.75 1.31
N VAL A 116 8.47 4.44 0.29
CA VAL A 116 9.27 5.65 0.44
C VAL A 116 8.35 6.83 0.21
N GLY A 117 8.32 7.79 1.12
CA GLY A 117 7.43 8.93 1.00
C GLY A 117 7.83 10.11 1.84
N ARG A 118 7.23 11.26 1.55
CA ARG A 118 7.46 12.50 2.28
C ARG A 118 6.42 12.68 3.36
N ILE A 119 6.85 12.92 4.59
CA ILE A 119 5.95 13.19 5.71
C ILE A 119 5.29 14.56 5.47
N ILE A 120 3.97 14.60 5.47
CA ILE A 120 3.19 15.84 5.30
C ILE A 120 2.41 16.23 6.56
N ASN A 121 2.19 15.28 7.47
CA ASN A 121 1.55 15.53 8.76
C ASN A 121 1.95 14.46 9.77
N THR A 122 1.99 14.84 11.05
CA THR A 122 2.22 13.93 12.18
C THR A 122 1.25 14.27 13.29
N ALA A 123 0.57 13.28 13.84
CA ALA A 123 -0.40 13.44 14.93
C ALA A 123 -0.11 12.43 16.03
N ARG A 124 -0.21 12.84 17.30
CA ARG A 124 -0.04 11.92 18.42
C ARG A 124 -1.24 10.99 18.55
N ILE A 125 -0.97 9.72 18.81
CA ILE A 125 -1.97 8.74 19.21
C ILE A 125 -2.04 8.75 20.74
N GLY A 126 -3.09 9.39 21.26
CA GLY A 126 -3.39 9.40 22.68
C GLY A 126 -4.27 8.21 23.08
N GLY A 127 -4.10 7.72 24.31
CA GLY A 127 -5.03 6.80 24.93
C GLY A 127 -5.77 7.42 26.12
N PRO A 128 -6.45 6.59 26.93
CA PRO A 128 -7.07 7.04 28.17
C PRO A 128 -6.07 7.84 29.01
N HIS A 129 -6.53 8.89 29.69
CA HIS A 129 -5.68 9.71 30.56
C HIS A 129 -4.50 10.42 29.88
N ASN A 130 -4.60 10.72 28.57
CA ASN A 130 -3.57 11.45 27.81
C ASN A 130 -2.23 10.71 27.71
N GLU A 131 -2.25 9.39 27.85
CA GLU A 131 -1.10 8.51 27.63
C GLU A 131 -0.68 8.53 26.15
N PHE A 132 0.63 8.53 25.91
CA PHE A 132 1.20 8.52 24.56
C PHE A 132 1.42 7.09 24.08
N TYR A 133 0.67 6.66 23.07
CA TYR A 133 0.73 5.31 22.52
C TYR A 133 1.55 5.22 21.23
N GLY A 134 1.89 6.36 20.62
CA GLY A 134 2.64 6.42 19.38
C GLY A 134 2.24 7.62 18.52
N GLU A 135 2.63 7.58 17.25
CA GLU A 135 2.34 8.62 16.28
C GLU A 135 1.63 8.08 15.05
N MET A 136 0.74 8.89 14.51
CA MET A 136 0.08 8.69 13.23
C MET A 136 0.72 9.65 12.22
N VAL A 137 1.42 9.10 11.24
CA VAL A 137 2.18 9.86 10.25
C VAL A 137 1.46 9.80 8.91
N THR A 138 1.04 10.93 8.36
CA THR A 138 0.51 11.00 7.01
C THR A 138 1.64 11.28 6.04
N VAL A 139 1.76 10.41 5.04
CA VAL A 139 2.88 10.41 4.10
C VAL A 139 2.35 10.56 2.69
N LEU A 140 2.95 11.49 1.94
CA LEU A 140 2.74 11.67 0.52
C LEU A 140 3.65 10.71 -0.26
N HIS A 141 3.02 9.90 -1.09
CA HIS A 141 3.64 9.05 -2.09
C HIS A 141 3.43 9.63 -3.48
N ARG A 142 4.34 9.27 -4.37
CA ARG A 142 4.33 9.69 -5.76
C ARG A 142 4.99 8.62 -6.62
N ASP A 143 4.26 8.09 -7.59
CA ASP A 143 4.84 7.14 -8.54
C ASP A 143 4.32 7.39 -9.95
N TRP A 144 4.99 6.82 -10.94
CA TRP A 144 4.52 6.77 -12.31
C TRP A 144 3.45 5.69 -12.43
N ASP A 145 2.26 6.08 -12.88
CA ASP A 145 1.20 5.14 -13.21
C ASP A 145 1.27 4.75 -14.70
N PRO A 146 1.80 3.56 -15.04
CA PRO A 146 1.89 3.11 -16.43
C PRO A 146 0.50 2.82 -17.04
N THR A 147 -0.57 2.79 -16.26
CA THR A 147 -1.92 2.56 -16.77
C THR A 147 -2.61 3.84 -17.20
N THR A 148 -2.30 4.98 -16.58
CA THR A 148 -2.80 6.31 -16.99
C THR A 148 -1.75 7.16 -17.72
N LEU A 149 -0.50 6.69 -17.81
CA LEU A 149 0.65 7.41 -18.41
C LEU A 149 0.88 8.79 -17.79
N ARG A 150 0.83 8.85 -16.45
CA ARG A 150 1.08 10.08 -15.69
C ARG A 150 1.71 9.79 -14.34
N TRP A 151 2.31 10.83 -13.78
CA TRP A 151 2.64 10.85 -12.36
C TRP A 151 1.37 10.99 -11.54
N VAL A 152 1.28 10.20 -10.48
CA VAL A 152 0.16 10.24 -9.54
C VAL A 152 0.71 10.46 -8.14
N GLU A 153 0.01 11.29 -7.39
CA GLU A 153 0.29 11.56 -5.99
C GLU A 153 -0.87 11.04 -5.15
N PHE A 154 -0.53 10.44 -4.02
CA PHE A 154 -1.51 9.96 -3.07
C PHE A 154 -0.94 9.91 -1.67
N ILE A 155 -1.82 9.78 -0.69
CA ILE A 155 -1.43 9.70 0.71
C ILE A 155 -1.68 8.29 1.26
N ALA A 156 -0.85 7.92 2.23
CA ALA A 156 -1.07 6.79 3.12
C ALA A 156 -0.77 7.22 4.55
N THR A 157 -1.41 6.55 5.50
CA THR A 157 -1.24 6.83 6.92
C THR A 157 -0.47 5.69 7.57
N TYR A 158 0.56 6.03 8.33
CA TYR A 158 1.46 5.10 8.99
C TYR A 158 1.31 5.23 10.50
N GLN A 159 0.82 4.17 11.13
CA GLN A 159 0.72 4.06 12.58
C GLN A 159 2.06 3.55 13.13
N CYS A 160 2.75 4.41 13.86
CA CYS A 160 4.00 4.12 14.55
C CYS A 160 3.70 3.93 16.03
N ASP A 161 3.73 2.71 16.53
CA ASP A 161 3.54 2.43 17.95
C ASP A 161 4.73 3.01 18.77
N LEU A 162 4.51 3.25 20.06
CA LEU A 162 5.50 3.84 20.98
C LEU A 162 6.89 3.20 20.87
N HIS A 163 6.96 1.87 20.76
CA HIS A 163 8.23 1.17 20.65
C HIS A 163 9.01 1.62 19.39
N ILE A 164 8.37 1.79 18.24
CA ILE A 164 9.03 2.29 17.03
C ILE A 164 9.54 3.71 17.26
N VAL A 165 8.70 4.57 17.84
CA VAL A 165 9.02 6.00 18.02
C VAL A 165 10.19 6.21 19.00
N VAL A 166 10.27 5.43 20.08
CA VAL A 166 11.34 5.56 21.09
C VAL A 166 12.73 5.22 20.54
N TRP A 167 12.82 4.35 19.54
CA TRP A 167 14.09 3.98 18.91
C TRP A 167 14.51 4.93 17.78
N LEU A 168 13.65 5.85 17.37
CA LEU A 168 13.94 6.80 16.32
C LEU A 168 14.47 8.10 16.90
N ASP A 169 15.39 8.71 16.18
CA ASP A 169 15.70 10.12 16.42
C ASP A 169 14.40 10.92 16.19
N MET A 170 14.08 11.80 17.15
CA MET A 170 12.90 12.67 17.13
C MET A 170 12.79 13.46 15.82
N ASP A 171 13.91 13.67 15.14
CA ASP A 171 13.97 14.42 13.91
C ASP A 171 13.52 13.62 12.69
N VAL A 172 13.49 12.28 12.72
CA VAL A 172 13.14 11.44 11.55
C VAL A 172 11.69 11.65 11.12
N LEU A 173 10.76 11.76 12.07
CA LEU A 173 9.32 11.88 11.78
C LEU A 173 8.84 13.32 11.56
N LYS A 174 9.77 14.27 11.40
CA LYS A 174 9.42 15.67 11.10
C LYS A 174 8.78 15.81 9.73
N VAL A 175 7.78 16.69 9.65
CA VAL A 175 7.14 17.09 8.39
C VAL A 175 8.19 17.62 7.42
N GLY A 176 8.12 17.16 6.17
CA GLY A 176 9.06 17.48 5.11
C GLY A 176 10.11 16.41 4.86
N ASN A 177 10.40 15.55 5.85
CA ASN A 177 11.38 14.47 5.68
C ASN A 177 10.88 13.40 4.71
N VAL A 178 11.83 12.82 3.97
CA VAL A 178 11.59 11.62 3.16
C VAL A 178 12.12 10.41 3.91
N VAL A 179 11.26 9.42 4.07
CA VAL A 179 11.51 8.27 4.93
C VAL A 179 11.00 7.02 4.24
N GLN A 180 11.70 5.90 4.44
CA GLN A 180 11.22 4.58 4.07
C GLN A 180 10.51 3.93 5.26
N PHE A 181 9.26 3.55 5.05
CA PHE A 181 8.44 2.81 6.00
C PHE A 181 8.28 1.37 5.53
N SER A 182 8.32 0.43 6.47
CA SER A 182 7.90 -0.94 6.26
C SER A 182 6.84 -1.32 7.30
N GLY A 183 5.89 -2.15 6.91
CA GLY A 183 4.78 -2.51 7.79
C GLY A 183 3.74 -3.38 7.12
N ASN A 184 2.55 -3.43 7.72
CA ASN A 184 1.43 -4.21 7.20
C ASN A 184 0.16 -3.36 7.12
N ILE A 185 -0.65 -3.56 6.09
CA ILE A 185 -1.98 -2.93 6.01
C ILE A 185 -2.85 -3.46 7.15
N ILE A 186 -3.40 -2.55 7.94
CA ILE A 186 -4.34 -2.86 9.03
C ILE A 186 -5.74 -2.28 8.78
N GLY A 187 -5.91 -1.51 7.71
CA GLY A 187 -7.22 -1.07 7.26
C GLY A 187 -7.17 0.18 6.38
N THR A 188 -8.30 0.88 6.34
CA THR A 188 -8.47 2.13 5.62
C THR A 188 -9.24 3.13 6.47
N SER A 189 -8.90 4.42 6.37
CA SER A 189 -9.67 5.52 6.95
C SER A 189 -9.89 6.58 5.87
N ALA A 190 -11.14 6.97 5.62
CA ALA A 190 -11.50 7.93 4.56
C ALA A 190 -10.86 7.59 3.18
N ASN A 191 -10.87 6.31 2.80
CA ASN A 191 -10.24 5.76 1.58
C ASN A 191 -8.70 5.88 1.51
N VAL A 192 -8.05 6.20 2.63
CA VAL A 192 -6.60 6.21 2.79
C VAL A 192 -6.15 4.93 3.48
N TRP A 193 -5.13 4.26 2.92
CA TRP A 193 -4.56 3.06 3.52
C TRP A 193 -3.89 3.37 4.85
N VAL A 194 -4.14 2.52 5.85
CA VAL A 194 -3.50 2.58 7.17
C VAL A 194 -2.53 1.41 7.30
N VAL A 195 -1.25 1.75 7.50
CA VAL A 195 -0.13 0.81 7.63
C VAL A 195 0.31 0.79 9.08
N LYS A 196 0.32 -0.37 9.72
CA LYS A 196 1.03 -0.55 10.99
C LYS A 196 2.51 -0.72 10.72
N VAL A 197 3.31 0.20 11.22
CA VAL A 197 4.75 0.25 10.96
C VAL A 197 5.47 -0.81 11.80
N THR A 198 6.42 -1.49 11.15
CA THR A 198 7.35 -2.43 11.78
C THR A 198 8.80 -1.96 11.70
N ASN A 199 9.13 -1.10 10.73
CA ASN A 199 10.46 -0.51 10.59
C ASN A 199 10.41 0.85 9.88
N ILE A 200 11.34 1.73 10.23
CA ILE A 200 11.52 3.05 9.63
C ILE A 200 13.01 3.27 9.35
N LEU A 201 13.34 3.65 8.12
CA LEU A 201 14.71 3.98 7.71
C LEU A 201 14.74 5.40 7.13
N PRO A 202 15.64 6.28 7.59
CA PRO A 202 15.87 7.56 6.95
C PRO A 202 16.26 7.36 5.48
N PHE A 203 15.63 8.10 4.56
CA PHE A 203 15.98 8.00 3.15
C PHE A 203 17.22 8.85 2.87
N GLY A 204 18.31 8.24 2.41
CA GLY A 204 19.55 8.94 2.05
C GLY A 204 20.54 9.17 3.19
N SER A 205 20.47 8.42 4.29
CA SER A 205 21.63 8.28 5.18
C SER A 205 22.65 7.33 4.55
N PRO A 206 23.95 7.65 4.57
CA PRO A 206 25.00 6.90 3.88
C PRO A 206 25.12 5.45 4.34
#